data_AF-A0A953R628-F1
#
_entry.id   AF-A0A953R628-F1
#
_cell.length_a   1.000
_cell.length_b   1.000
_cell.length_c   1.000
_cell.angle_alpha   90.00
_cell.angle_beta   90.00
_cell.angle_gamma   90.00
#
_symmetry.space_group_name_H-M   'P 1'
#
loop_
_entity.id
_entity.type
_entity.pdbx_description
1 polymer ?
#
loop_
_entity_poly.entity_id
_entity_poly.type
_entity_poly.pdbx_seq_one_letter_code
_entity_poly.pdbx_strand_id
1 'polypeptide(L)'
;MSSRFTVGSWISPEIPLKIEYPLELMEELRAFVFDELQQLSRGGLEAGGVLFGKHREESIRILTWRPFAREPARELDAGISPQDRVAMVRVLG
;
A
#
# COMPACT_ATOMS: atom_id res chain seq x y z
N MET A 1 4.72 2.01 -27.52
CA MET A 1 4.41 0.60 -27.23
C MET A 1 3.47 0.57 -26.04
N SER A 2 2.20 0.18 -26.22
CA SER A 2 1.30 -0.05 -25.07
C SER A 2 1.56 -1.44 -24.52
N SER A 3 2.26 -1.52 -23.39
CA SER A 3 2.32 -2.76 -22.63
C SER A 3 0.90 -3.08 -22.10
N ARG A 4 0.39 -4.28 -22.38
CA ARG A 4 -0.84 -4.79 -21.79
C ARG A 4 -0.51 -5.28 -20.38
N PHE A 5 -0.89 -4.50 -19.37
CA PHE A 5 -0.88 -4.95 -17.99
C PHE A 5 -2.21 -5.61 -17.66
N THR A 6 -2.19 -6.73 -16.92
CA THR A 6 -3.43 -7.33 -16.43
C THR A 6 -3.88 -6.54 -15.21
N VAL A 7 -5.15 -6.09 -15.22
CA VAL A 7 -5.68 -5.22 -14.16
C VAL A 7 -6.70 -5.97 -13.35
N GLY A 8 -6.52 -5.98 -12.03
CA GLY A 8 -7.53 -6.39 -11.06
C GLY A 8 -8.35 -5.20 -10.57
N SER A 9 -9.49 -5.49 -9.95
CA SER A 9 -10.29 -4.46 -9.30
C SER A 9 -10.91 -4.93 -8.00
N TRP A 10 -11.04 -4.01 -7.06
CA TRP A 10 -11.70 -4.22 -5.77
C TRP A 10 -12.71 -3.10 -5.51
N ILE A 11 -13.85 -3.45 -4.92
CA ILE A 11 -14.91 -2.52 -4.52
C ILE A 11 -15.36 -2.94 -3.11
N SER A 12 -15.49 -1.98 -2.19
CA SER A 12 -16.15 -2.24 -0.90
C SER A 12 -17.67 -2.18 -1.08
N PRO A 13 -18.45 -3.06 -0.44
CA PRO A 13 -19.92 -2.97 -0.45
C PRO A 13 -20.47 -1.69 0.20
N GLU A 14 -19.71 -1.06 1.10
CA GLU A 14 -20.17 0.10 1.88
C GLU A 14 -19.96 1.44 1.16
N ILE A 15 -19.00 1.49 0.22
CA ILE A 15 -18.61 2.72 -0.48
C ILE A 15 -18.50 2.41 -1.98
N PRO A 16 -19.19 3.16 -2.86
CA PRO A 16 -19.13 2.96 -4.31
C PRO A 16 -17.83 3.51 -4.90
N LEU A 17 -16.68 3.07 -4.39
CA LEU A 17 -15.36 3.46 -4.83
C LEU A 17 -14.64 2.23 -5.39
N LYS A 18 -14.34 2.26 -6.70
CA LYS A 18 -13.60 1.19 -7.36
C LYS A 18 -12.10 1.43 -7.31
N ILE A 19 -11.35 0.47 -6.76
CA ILE A 19 -9.88 0.48 -6.80
C ILE A 19 -9.44 -0.44 -7.93
N GLU A 20 -8.66 0.08 -8.86
CA GLU A 20 -8.05 -0.67 -9.96
C GLU A 20 -6.54 -0.73 -9.76
N TYR A 21 -5.94 -1.90 -9.98
CA TYR A 21 -4.50 -2.11 -9.75
C TYR A 21 -3.91 -3.09 -10.76
N PRO A 22 -2.65 -2.91 -11.20
CA PRO A 22 -1.93 -3.93 -11.95
C PRO A 22 -1.75 -5.19 -11.09
N LEU A 23 -1.93 -6.37 -11.66
CA LEU A 23 -1.70 -7.62 -10.93
C LEU A 23 -0.22 -7.78 -10.55
N GLU A 24 0.68 -7.31 -11.40
CA GLU A 24 2.12 -7.34 -11.18
C GLU A 24 2.49 -6.54 -9.92
N LEU A 25 1.84 -5.38 -9.70
CA LEU A 25 2.02 -4.57 -8.49
C LEU A 25 1.55 -5.32 -7.24
N MET A 26 0.47 -6.12 -7.34
CA MET A 26 0.01 -6.94 -6.22
C MET A 26 0.96 -8.09 -5.90
N GLU A 27 1.65 -8.64 -6.90
CA GLU A 27 2.70 -9.64 -6.69
C GLU A 27 3.92 -9.03 -5.99
N GLU A 28 4.33 -7.83 -6.38
CA GLU A 28 5.40 -7.07 -5.71
C GLU A 28 5.04 -6.80 -4.24
N LEU A 29 3.83 -6.31 -3.98
CA LEU A 29 3.36 -6.06 -2.60
C LEU A 29 3.32 -7.36 -1.77
N ARG A 30 2.86 -8.47 -2.37
CA ARG A 30 2.85 -9.77 -1.69
C ARG A 30 4.25 -10.20 -1.29
N ALA A 31 5.21 -10.08 -2.21
CA ALA A 31 6.60 -10.43 -1.95
C ALA A 31 7.21 -9.56 -0.83
N PHE A 32 6.99 -8.24 -0.91
CA PHE A 32 7.47 -7.30 0.11
C PHE A 32 6.89 -7.60 1.50
N VAL A 33 5.57 -7.76 1.62
CA VAL A 33 4.92 -8.05 2.90
C VAL A 33 5.40 -9.38 3.48
N PHE A 34 5.64 -10.39 2.62
CA PHE A 34 6.15 -11.68 3.08
C PHE A 34 7.58 -11.57 3.62
N ASP A 35 8.45 -10.80 2.98
CA ASP A 35 9.81 -10.55 3.44
C ASP A 35 9.81 -9.80 4.79
N GLU A 36 9.06 -8.70 4.88
CA GLU A 36 8.90 -7.93 6.12
C GLU A 36 8.31 -8.77 7.26
N LEU A 37 7.33 -9.65 6.98
CA LEU A 37 6.74 -10.55 7.98
C LEU A 37 7.77 -11.56 8.52
N GLN A 38 8.65 -12.07 7.66
CA GLN A 38 9.76 -12.93 8.10
C GLN A 38 10.75 -12.17 8.98
N GLN A 39 10.96 -10.88 8.73
CA GLN A 39 11.78 -10.02 9.58
C GLN A 39 11.08 -9.66 10.91
N LEU A 40 9.77 -9.44 10.91
CA LEU A 40 8.92 -9.23 12.09
C LEU A 40 9.00 -10.38 13.10
N SER A 41 9.08 -11.62 12.62
CA SER A 41 9.30 -12.81 13.47
C SER A 41 10.62 -12.74 14.27
N ARG A 42 11.53 -11.82 13.93
CA ARG A 42 12.78 -11.52 14.64
C ARG A 42 12.79 -10.17 15.37
N GLY A 43 11.63 -9.51 15.53
CA GLY A 43 11.49 -8.19 16.15
C GLY A 43 11.44 -7.01 15.17
N GLY A 44 11.15 -7.26 13.89
CA GLY A 44 10.97 -6.24 12.85
C GLY A 44 9.73 -5.35 13.04
N LEU A 45 9.64 -4.27 12.25
CA LEU A 45 8.55 -3.30 12.24
C LEU A 45 7.40 -3.76 11.33
N GLU A 46 6.17 -3.32 11.60
CA GLU A 46 5.03 -3.64 10.73
C GLU A 46 5.24 -3.12 9.29
N ALA A 47 4.98 -3.98 8.29
CA ALA A 47 5.12 -3.61 6.89
C ALA A 47 4.17 -2.45 6.51
N GLY A 48 4.70 -1.38 5.92
CA GLY A 48 3.95 -0.18 5.56
C GLY A 48 4.32 0.35 4.17
N GLY A 49 3.36 0.96 3.49
CA GLY A 49 3.58 1.55 2.16
C GLY A 49 2.49 2.52 1.74
N VAL A 50 2.83 3.41 0.81
CA VAL A 50 1.89 4.34 0.17
C VAL A 50 1.66 3.88 -1.27
N LEU A 51 0.38 3.77 -1.64
CA LEU A 51 -0.04 3.51 -3.01
C LEU A 51 -0.26 4.83 -3.75
N PHE A 52 0.33 4.94 -4.93
CA PHE A 52 0.24 6.13 -5.79
C PHE A 52 -0.61 5.81 -7.01
N GLY A 53 -1.49 6.74 -7.36
CA GLY A 53 -2.45 6.51 -8.43
C GLY A 53 -3.10 7.77 -8.95
N LYS A 54 -4.06 7.57 -9.85
CA LYS A 54 -4.94 8.63 -10.35
C LYS A 54 -6.34 8.42 -9.81
N HIS A 55 -6.87 9.45 -9.17
CA HIS A 55 -8.28 9.54 -8.83
C HIS A 55 -9.09 9.94 -10.07
N ARG A 56 -10.20 9.27 -10.30
CA ARG A 56 -11.24 9.58 -11.28
C ARG A 56 -12.56 9.45 -10.55
N GLU A 57 -13.56 10.27 -10.87
CA GLU A 57 -14.92 10.28 -10.28
C GLU A 57 -15.19 9.22 -9.19
N GLU A 58 -15.47 7.97 -9.58
CA GLU A 58 -15.78 6.85 -8.66
C GLU A 58 -14.71 5.74 -8.66
N SER A 59 -13.49 6.04 -9.09
CA SER A 59 -12.39 5.07 -9.14
C SER A 59 -11.01 5.64 -8.84
N ILE A 60 -10.19 4.82 -8.19
CA ILE A 60 -8.76 5.07 -8.00
C ILE A 60 -7.99 4.02 -8.78
N ARG A 61 -7.20 4.45 -9.76
CA ARG A 61 -6.26 3.58 -10.44
C ARG A 61 -4.89 3.69 -9.81
N ILE A 62 -4.46 2.63 -9.13
CA ILE A 62 -3.11 2.48 -8.60
C ILE A 62 -2.15 2.29 -9.77
N LEU A 63 -1.02 3.00 -9.72
CA LEU A 63 0.01 3.02 -10.75
C LEU A 63 1.36 2.55 -10.23
N THR A 64 1.65 2.82 -8.96
CA THR A 64 2.90 2.42 -8.31
C THR A 64 2.72 2.46 -6.80
N TRP A 65 3.73 2.02 -6.06
CA TRP A 65 3.75 2.06 -4.60
C TRP A 65 5.17 2.34 -4.12
N ARG A 66 5.29 2.80 -2.87
CA ARG A 66 6.59 2.98 -2.20
C ARG A 66 6.48 2.55 -0.75
N PRO A 67 7.44 1.76 -0.23
CA PRO A 67 7.47 1.39 1.17
C PRO A 67 7.82 2.60 2.05
N PHE A 68 7.39 2.56 3.31
CA PHE A 68 7.91 3.43 4.34
C PHE A 68 8.11 2.64 5.63
N ALA A 69 9.12 3.02 6.42
CA ALA A 69 9.33 2.42 7.73
C ALA A 69 8.20 2.86 8.65
N ARG A 70 7.36 1.91 9.07
CA ARG A 70 6.34 2.16 10.08
C ARG A 70 6.97 2.18 11.46
N GLU A 71 6.45 2.97 12.38
CA GLU A 71 6.77 2.78 13.79
C GLU A 71 6.17 1.47 14.34
N PRO A 72 6.78 0.85 15.37
CA PRO A 72 6.20 -0.32 16.00
C PRO A 72 4.89 0.12 16.66
N ALA A 73 3.77 -0.50 16.27
CA ALA A 73 2.48 -0.22 16.87
C ALA A 73 2.55 -0.51 18.37
N ARG A 74 2.20 0.48 19.21
CA ARG A 74 1.80 0.19 20.59
C ARG A 74 0.44 -0.48 20.50
N GLU A 75 0.32 -1.65 21.11
CA GLU A 75 -0.66 -2.74 20.92
C GLU A 75 -2.18 -2.38 20.85
N LEU A 76 -2.57 -1.11 20.96
CA LEU A 76 -3.94 -0.63 20.96
C LEU A 76 -4.28 0.40 19.87
N ASP A 77 -3.30 0.86 19.08
CA ASP A 77 -3.52 1.78 17.97
C ASP A 77 -2.87 1.23 16.68
N ALA A 78 -3.57 0.32 16.01
CA ALA A 78 -3.19 -0.19 14.68
C ALA A 78 -3.33 0.88 13.57
N GLY A 79 -3.56 2.15 13.93
CA GLY A 79 -3.67 3.28 13.03
C GLY A 79 -2.32 3.81 12.55
N ILE A 80 -2.39 4.77 11.62
CA ILE A 80 -1.22 5.50 11.10
C ILE A 80 -0.72 6.44 12.20
N SER A 81 0.49 6.24 12.70
CA SER A 81 1.11 7.12 13.71
C SER A 81 1.38 8.52 13.15
N PRO A 82 1.57 9.55 14.00
CA PRO A 82 2.05 10.85 13.53
C PRO A 82 3.37 10.77 12.76
N GLN A 83 4.30 9.87 13.12
CA GLN A 83 5.56 9.73 12.36
C GLN A 83 5.35 8.94 11.07
N ASP A 84 4.42 7.98 11.03
CA ASP A 84 4.00 7.35 9.79
C ASP A 84 3.48 8.40 8.80
N ARG A 85 2.69 9.38 9.27
CA ARG A 85 2.23 10.50 8.43
C ARG A 85 3.41 11.33 7.88
N VAL A 86 4.42 11.60 8.71
CA VAL A 86 5.63 12.30 8.27
C VAL A 86 6.39 11.47 7.23
N ALA A 87 6.51 10.17 7.45
CA ALA A 87 7.14 9.25 6.49
C ALA A 87 6.37 9.23 5.16
N MET A 88 5.04 9.16 5.20
CA MET A 88 4.19 9.22 4.01
C MET A 88 4.41 10.51 3.22
N VAL A 89 4.48 11.66 3.89
CA VAL A 89 4.75 12.96 3.24
C VAL A 89 6.10 12.96 2.54
N ARG A 90 7.16 12.39 3.15
CA ARG A 90 8.49 12.29 2.52
C ARG A 90 8.47 11.48 1.23
N VAL A 91 7.59 10.49 1.14
CA VAL A 91 7.46 9.64 -0.03
C VAL A 91 6.74 10.35 -1.19
N LEU A 92 6.06 11.47 -0.93
CA LEU A 92 5.42 12.32 -1.95
C LEU A 92 6.42 13.16 -2.77
N GLY A 93 7.62 13.42 -2.24
CA GLY A 93 8.63 14.29 -2.86
C GLY A 93 8.63 15.71 -2.31
#